data_AF-A0A651DT43-F1
#
_entry.id   AF-A0A651DT43-F1
#
_cell.length_a   1.000
_cell.length_b   1.000
_cell.length_c   1.000
_cell.angle_alpha   90.00
_cell.angle_beta   90.00
_cell.angle_gamma   90.00
#
_symmetry.space_group_name_H-M   'P 1'
#
loop_
_entity.id
_entity.type
_entity.pdbx_description
1 polymer ?
#
loop_
_entity_poly.entity_id
_entity_poly.type
_entity_poly.pdbx_seq_one_letter_code
_entity_poly.pdbx_strand_id
1 'polypeptide(L)'
;ARDLLKSDRAIVLFDGFDEVPPSERADISHWLSQQMRHYPKTVFILTSRPAAYQKDFTAKRPTASFWVDTFNANQRQRFVEQWYTCQERLARAGRNTKAVQHIAKQKAASLLSQIASRPELNDLAGNALLLNMMARFHREKDGVELPNRKVELYQDICSMQLDRRPKARGIELWLGSSSQRQEVLQSVALAMMQRASDEQDGFKQVHHQALLDLLTPPLHERDASIDPEDFLAQIVDVSELMVDKEGRIYEFAHLSFQEFLAASELARLKREDLLYTQLDVDAWKPTLLLYADLVNPTHLIREALARQAVDLAYYIWRNTSKRLDLSSAEQRELEALKSTVQTSRFAQLETYLQQGQWEEADEETYRLMITAVGKEEGQWFKQEDLLNFPCDDLLAIDRLWMHHSQGHFGFSVQKTIYLSPKVGGNADGQYDKRSWNKFCHEVGWLLNSQFRVTYNTTSPKGHLPRWRQKGIIGEISLLFSHIQASEL
;
A
#
# COMPACT_ATOMS: atom_id res chain seq x y z
N ALA A 1 -18.57 -33.33 3.14
CA ALA A 1 -18.48 -31.86 2.89
C ALA A 1 -19.82 -31.15 3.11
N ARG A 2 -20.89 -31.45 2.33
CA ARG A 2 -22.19 -30.75 2.46
C ARG A 2 -22.79 -30.80 3.88
N ASP A 3 -22.71 -31.94 4.56
CA ASP A 3 -23.22 -32.05 5.94
C ASP A 3 -22.42 -31.22 6.95
N LEU A 4 -21.11 -31.02 6.69
CA LEU A 4 -20.27 -30.14 7.51
C LEU A 4 -20.69 -28.67 7.33
N LEU A 5 -20.92 -28.24 6.09
CA LEU A 5 -21.36 -26.87 5.77
C LEU A 5 -22.77 -26.55 6.30
N LYS A 6 -23.65 -27.55 6.39
CA LYS A 6 -24.98 -27.40 7.02
C LYS A 6 -24.93 -27.37 8.55
N SER A 7 -23.82 -27.81 9.14
CA SER A 7 -23.55 -27.74 10.57
C SER A 7 -22.73 -26.49 10.92
N ASP A 8 -22.52 -26.26 12.21
CA ASP A 8 -21.67 -25.20 12.78
C ASP A 8 -20.19 -25.62 12.94
N ARG A 9 -19.80 -26.71 12.27
CA ARG A 9 -18.47 -27.36 12.42
C ARG A 9 -17.51 -27.06 11.27
N ALA A 10 -17.84 -26.11 10.41
CA ALA A 10 -17.03 -25.75 9.25
C ALA A 10 -16.70 -24.26 9.23
N ILE A 11 -15.48 -23.96 8.81
CA ILE A 11 -15.02 -22.63 8.41
C ILE A 11 -14.55 -22.76 6.97
N VAL A 12 -14.99 -21.83 6.11
CA VAL A 12 -14.55 -21.74 4.72
C VAL A 12 -13.64 -20.52 4.60
N LEU A 13 -12.40 -20.74 4.19
CA LEU A 13 -11.43 -19.69 3.90
C LEU A 13 -11.33 -19.56 2.38
N PHE A 14 -11.63 -18.38 1.85
CA PHE A 14 -11.37 -18.01 0.48
C PHE A 14 -10.25 -16.98 0.48
N ASP A 15 -9.06 -17.38 0.04
CA ASP A 15 -7.88 -16.53 0.02
C ASP A 15 -7.73 -15.84 -1.34
N GLY A 16 -7.61 -14.52 -1.35
CA GLY A 16 -7.28 -13.73 -2.54
C GLY A 16 -8.40 -13.58 -3.57
N PHE A 17 -9.51 -12.90 -3.27
CA PHE A 17 -10.51 -12.56 -4.30
C PHE A 17 -9.93 -11.73 -5.46
N ASP A 18 -8.93 -10.90 -5.19
CA ASP A 18 -8.21 -10.17 -6.24
C ASP A 18 -7.35 -11.07 -7.14
N GLU A 19 -7.15 -12.34 -6.77
CA GLU A 19 -6.51 -13.36 -7.62
C GLU A 19 -7.49 -13.95 -8.64
N VAL A 20 -8.80 -13.77 -8.45
CA VAL A 20 -9.80 -14.18 -9.43
C VAL A 20 -9.69 -13.26 -10.66
N PRO A 21 -9.78 -13.82 -11.88
CA PRO A 21 -10.00 -13.09 -13.13
C PRO A 21 -11.02 -11.95 -13.04
N PRO A 22 -10.72 -10.72 -13.52
CA PRO A 22 -11.70 -9.63 -13.54
C PRO A 22 -13.04 -10.03 -14.19
N SER A 23 -12.98 -10.81 -15.27
CA SER A 23 -14.13 -11.34 -16.01
C SER A 23 -15.03 -12.28 -15.18
N GLU A 24 -14.45 -13.02 -14.23
CA GLU A 24 -15.16 -14.00 -13.40
C GLU A 24 -15.53 -13.47 -12.01
N ARG A 25 -14.91 -12.37 -11.55
CA ARG A 25 -15.11 -11.82 -10.20
C ARG A 25 -16.59 -11.58 -9.87
N ALA A 26 -17.36 -11.06 -10.83
CA ALA A 26 -18.78 -10.82 -10.63
C ALA A 26 -19.54 -12.13 -10.34
N ASP A 27 -19.31 -13.18 -11.14
CA ASP A 27 -19.95 -14.48 -10.98
C ASP A 27 -19.52 -15.18 -9.68
N ILE A 28 -18.22 -15.15 -9.36
CA ILE A 28 -17.69 -15.68 -8.10
C ILE A 28 -18.28 -14.94 -6.90
N SER A 29 -18.44 -13.62 -6.96
CA SER A 29 -19.06 -12.85 -5.87
C SER A 29 -20.52 -13.27 -5.64
N HIS A 30 -21.28 -13.52 -6.72
CA HIS A 30 -22.66 -14.00 -6.65
C HIS A 30 -22.73 -15.42 -6.09
N TRP A 31 -21.85 -16.30 -6.54
CA TRP A 31 -21.75 -17.66 -6.04
C TRP A 31 -21.40 -17.69 -4.55
N LEU A 32 -20.39 -16.94 -4.11
CA LEU A 32 -20.02 -16.81 -2.69
C LEU A 32 -21.20 -16.28 -1.86
N SER A 33 -21.88 -15.24 -2.35
CA SER A 33 -23.05 -14.67 -1.69
C SER A 33 -24.22 -15.66 -1.60
N GLN A 34 -24.37 -16.55 -2.59
CA GLN A 34 -25.33 -17.63 -2.54
C GLN A 34 -24.92 -18.71 -1.52
N GLN A 35 -23.65 -19.09 -1.46
CA GLN A 35 -23.16 -20.07 -0.49
C GLN A 35 -23.32 -19.57 0.95
N MET A 36 -22.97 -18.30 1.21
CA MET A 36 -23.15 -17.68 2.53
C MET A 36 -24.62 -17.68 2.97
N ARG A 37 -25.56 -17.49 2.03
CA ARG A 37 -27.01 -17.58 2.31
C ARG A 37 -27.48 -19.02 2.51
N HIS A 38 -26.97 -19.97 1.74
CA HIS A 38 -27.38 -21.37 1.81
C HIS A 38 -26.83 -22.07 3.06
N TYR A 39 -25.67 -21.63 3.57
CA TYR A 39 -25.00 -22.19 4.74
C TYR A 39 -24.83 -21.15 5.86
N PRO A 40 -25.91 -20.64 6.46
CA PRO A 40 -25.86 -19.53 7.42
C PRO A 40 -25.16 -19.89 8.75
N LYS A 41 -24.93 -21.19 9.02
CA LYS A 41 -24.20 -21.68 10.19
C LYS A 41 -22.70 -21.80 9.98
N THR A 42 -22.24 -21.76 8.72
CA THR A 42 -20.81 -21.81 8.38
C THR A 42 -20.22 -20.42 8.38
N VAL A 43 -19.05 -20.26 8.99
CA VAL A 43 -18.30 -19.01 8.91
C VAL A 43 -17.51 -18.98 7.61
N PHE A 44 -17.74 -17.96 6.80
CA PHE A 44 -16.96 -17.68 5.59
C PHE A 44 -16.00 -16.52 5.89
N ILE A 45 -14.72 -16.73 5.63
CA ILE A 45 -13.69 -15.70 5.70
C ILE A 45 -13.15 -15.51 4.29
N LEU A 46 -13.21 -14.28 3.80
CA LEU A 46 -12.76 -13.86 2.49
C LEU A 46 -11.61 -12.87 2.67
N THR A 47 -10.50 -13.08 1.97
CA THR A 47 -9.41 -12.09 1.86
C THR A 47 -9.40 -11.52 0.43
N SER A 48 -9.00 -10.25 0.29
CA SER A 48 -8.89 -9.58 -1.00
C SER A 48 -8.06 -8.32 -0.87
N ARG A 49 -7.37 -7.93 -1.95
CA ARG A 49 -6.99 -6.53 -2.12
C ARG A 49 -8.25 -5.66 -2.24
N PRO A 50 -8.25 -4.48 -1.60
CA PRO A 50 -9.39 -3.57 -1.57
C PRO A 50 -9.93 -3.11 -2.92
N ALA A 51 -9.07 -2.73 -3.89
CA ALA A 51 -9.53 -2.27 -5.20
C ALA A 51 -10.47 -3.27 -5.90
N ALA A 52 -10.02 -4.53 -6.05
CA ALA A 52 -10.83 -5.60 -6.63
C ALA A 52 -12.11 -5.88 -5.82
N TYR A 53 -12.02 -5.82 -4.49
CA TYR A 53 -13.18 -6.05 -3.62
C TYR A 53 -14.24 -4.94 -3.74
N GLN A 54 -13.81 -3.67 -3.85
CA GLN A 54 -14.71 -2.54 -3.90
C GLN A 54 -15.41 -2.43 -5.26
N LYS A 55 -14.67 -2.66 -6.34
CA LYS A 55 -15.15 -2.54 -7.72
C LYS A 55 -15.93 -3.77 -8.18
N ASP A 56 -15.42 -4.97 -7.92
CA ASP A 56 -15.87 -6.17 -8.61
C ASP A 56 -16.71 -7.13 -7.74
N PHE A 57 -16.74 -6.93 -6.41
CA PHE A 57 -17.66 -7.66 -5.53
C PHE A 57 -19.06 -7.03 -5.60
N THR A 58 -19.82 -7.44 -6.62
CA THR A 58 -21.13 -6.84 -6.98
C THR A 58 -22.31 -7.43 -6.21
N ALA A 59 -22.15 -8.62 -5.65
CA ALA A 59 -23.19 -9.28 -4.84
C ALA A 59 -23.23 -8.76 -3.39
N LYS A 60 -24.18 -9.29 -2.59
CA LYS A 60 -24.32 -8.90 -1.17
C LYS A 60 -23.06 -9.26 -0.38
N ARG A 61 -22.36 -8.22 0.09
CA ARG A 61 -21.13 -8.35 0.88
C ARG A 61 -21.33 -9.12 2.19
N PRO A 62 -20.27 -9.75 2.72
CA PRO A 62 -20.26 -10.35 4.06
C PRO A 62 -20.70 -9.37 5.14
N THR A 63 -21.24 -9.92 6.24
CA THR A 63 -21.82 -9.11 7.34
C THR A 63 -20.79 -8.24 8.06
N ALA A 64 -19.53 -8.65 8.07
CA ALA A 64 -18.44 -7.90 8.67
C ALA A 64 -17.30 -7.73 7.66
N SER A 65 -16.71 -6.54 7.64
CA SER A 65 -15.53 -6.21 6.83
C SER A 65 -14.44 -5.71 7.76
N PHE A 66 -13.24 -6.26 7.60
CA PHE A 66 -12.07 -5.91 8.39
C PHE A 66 -10.93 -5.49 7.48
N TRP A 67 -10.16 -4.51 7.92
CA TRP A 67 -8.92 -4.11 7.27
C TRP A 67 -7.75 -4.74 8.03
N VAL A 68 -6.82 -5.36 7.30
CA VAL A 68 -5.54 -5.80 7.87
C VAL A 68 -4.64 -4.58 7.96
N ASP A 69 -4.32 -4.18 9.19
CA ASP A 69 -3.54 -2.98 9.45
C ASP A 69 -2.03 -3.27 9.46
N THR A 70 -1.22 -2.21 9.35
CA THR A 70 0.22 -2.29 9.55
C THR A 70 0.55 -2.69 10.98
N PHE A 71 1.69 -3.37 11.17
CA PHE A 71 2.17 -3.70 12.50
C PHE A 71 2.49 -2.42 13.27
N ASN A 72 1.91 -2.31 14.47
CA ASN A 72 2.32 -1.31 15.46
C ASN A 72 3.68 -1.69 16.10
N ALA A 73 4.27 -0.77 16.86
CA ALA A 73 5.59 -0.96 17.48
C ALA A 73 5.68 -2.27 18.32
N ASN A 74 4.64 -2.58 19.10
CA ASN A 74 4.61 -3.80 19.93
C ASN A 74 4.54 -5.08 19.09
N GLN A 75 3.75 -5.08 18.01
CA GLN A 75 3.67 -6.20 17.07
C GLN A 75 5.00 -6.39 16.33
N ARG A 76 5.64 -5.30 15.89
CA ARG A 76 6.97 -5.34 15.26
C ARG A 76 8.02 -5.94 16.20
N GLN A 77 8.07 -5.46 17.44
CA GLN A 77 8.97 -6.01 18.45
C GLN A 77 8.76 -7.51 18.66
N ARG A 78 7.50 -7.92 18.90
CA ARG A 78 7.16 -9.33 19.09
C ARG A 78 7.54 -10.20 17.88
N PHE A 79 7.27 -9.72 16.67
CA PHE A 79 7.65 -10.41 15.44
C PHE A 79 9.17 -10.61 15.38
N VAL A 80 9.96 -9.54 15.53
CA VAL A 80 11.43 -9.59 15.41
C VAL A 80 12.05 -10.49 16.48
N GLU A 81 11.62 -10.37 17.73
CA GLU A 81 12.13 -11.20 18.83
C GLU A 81 11.85 -12.69 18.61
N GLN A 82 10.62 -13.03 18.18
CA GLN A 82 10.24 -14.41 17.88
C GLN A 82 10.97 -14.94 16.65
N TRP A 83 11.10 -14.12 15.61
CA TRP A 83 11.83 -14.46 14.40
C TRP A 83 13.28 -14.83 14.70
N TYR A 84 14.02 -13.98 15.42
CA TYR A 84 15.41 -14.29 15.81
C TYR A 84 15.50 -15.50 16.73
N THR A 85 14.56 -15.66 17.66
CA THR A 85 14.52 -16.84 18.52
C THR A 85 14.38 -18.13 17.69
N CYS A 86 13.49 -18.14 16.70
CA CYS A 86 13.31 -19.27 15.79
C CYS A 86 14.56 -19.51 14.92
N GLN A 87 15.07 -18.46 14.26
CA GLN A 87 16.19 -18.59 13.34
C GLN A 87 17.50 -19.00 14.02
N GLU A 88 17.80 -18.46 15.20
CA GLU A 88 19.03 -18.81 15.92
C GLU A 88 18.98 -20.20 16.54
N ARG A 89 17.77 -20.70 16.89
CA ARG A 89 17.55 -22.09 17.27
C ARG A 89 17.72 -23.03 16.08
N LEU A 90 17.10 -22.72 14.93
CA LEU A 90 17.21 -23.52 13.71
C LEU A 90 18.66 -23.64 13.24
N ALA A 91 19.40 -22.53 13.23
CA ALA A 91 20.82 -22.50 12.88
C ALA A 91 21.72 -23.34 13.81
N ARG A 92 21.22 -23.74 14.98
CA ARG A 92 21.95 -24.53 15.99
C ARG A 92 21.22 -25.84 16.31
N ALA A 93 20.62 -26.46 15.29
CA ALA A 93 19.97 -27.76 15.37
C ALA A 93 18.89 -27.83 16.49
N GLY A 94 18.12 -26.76 16.65
CA GLY A 94 17.02 -26.66 17.60
C GLY A 94 17.41 -26.34 19.05
N ARG A 95 18.72 -26.21 19.36
CA ARG A 95 19.22 -25.93 20.72
C ARG A 95 18.68 -24.60 21.26
N ASN A 96 18.24 -24.60 22.52
CA ASN A 96 17.69 -23.43 23.22
C ASN A 96 18.50 -23.08 24.49
N THR A 97 19.82 -22.91 24.36
CA THR A 97 20.68 -22.56 25.49
C THR A 97 20.63 -21.06 25.80
N LYS A 98 21.10 -20.65 26.99
CA LYS A 98 21.23 -19.23 27.36
C LYS A 98 22.03 -18.42 26.34
N ALA A 99 23.08 -19.02 25.76
CA ALA A 99 23.88 -18.37 24.71
C ALA A 99 23.07 -18.11 23.43
N VAL A 100 22.28 -19.09 22.97
CA VAL A 100 21.40 -18.91 21.79
C VAL A 100 20.36 -17.81 22.04
N GLN A 101 19.73 -17.83 23.21
CA GLN A 101 18.76 -16.81 23.61
C GLN A 101 19.39 -15.41 23.68
N HIS A 102 20.62 -15.32 24.20
CA HIS A 102 21.35 -14.05 24.29
C HIS A 102 21.66 -13.48 22.90
N ILE A 103 22.17 -14.31 21.98
CA ILE A 103 22.45 -13.90 20.59
C ILE A 103 21.16 -13.46 19.89
N ALA A 104 20.08 -14.22 20.03
CA ALA A 104 18.79 -13.87 19.43
C ALA A 104 18.28 -12.50 19.93
N LYS A 105 18.35 -12.27 21.25
CA LYS A 105 17.97 -10.98 21.85
C LYS A 105 18.85 -9.83 21.39
N GLN A 106 20.16 -10.03 21.30
CA GLN A 106 21.09 -9.00 20.83
C GLN A 106 20.81 -8.61 19.36
N LYS A 107 20.63 -9.60 18.48
CA LYS A 107 20.33 -9.34 17.06
C LYS A 107 18.95 -8.70 16.87
N ALA A 108 17.95 -9.14 17.64
CA ALA A 108 16.62 -8.50 17.65
C ALA A 108 16.69 -7.04 18.08
N ALA A 109 17.40 -6.75 19.18
CA ALA A 109 17.58 -5.39 19.69
C ALA A 109 18.32 -4.49 18.69
N SER A 110 19.36 -5.02 18.03
CA SER A 110 20.09 -4.31 16.97
C SER A 110 19.17 -3.91 15.82
N LEU A 111 18.39 -4.87 15.29
CA LEU A 111 17.45 -4.60 14.21
C LEU A 111 16.39 -3.57 14.61
N LEU A 112 15.77 -3.74 15.77
CA LEU A 112 14.75 -2.82 16.27
C LEU A 112 15.31 -1.42 16.50
N SER A 113 16.55 -1.30 16.95
CA SER A 113 17.23 0.00 17.11
C SER A 113 17.47 0.69 15.77
N GLN A 114 17.83 -0.04 14.71
CA GLN A 114 17.98 0.55 13.37
C GLN A 114 16.63 1.01 12.81
N ILE A 115 15.57 0.22 12.99
CA ILE A 115 14.22 0.56 12.54
C ILE A 115 13.71 1.81 13.28
N ALA A 116 13.90 1.88 14.60
CA ALA A 116 13.39 2.99 15.41
C ALA A 116 14.14 4.31 15.18
N SER A 117 15.42 4.27 14.80
CA SER A 117 16.25 5.47 14.60
C SER A 117 16.04 6.15 13.24
N ARG A 118 15.33 5.51 12.31
CA ARG A 118 15.14 6.00 10.94
C ARG A 118 13.65 5.98 10.56
N PRO A 119 12.99 7.14 10.42
CA PRO A 119 11.57 7.22 10.10
C PRO A 119 11.16 6.38 8.88
N GLU A 120 11.99 6.37 7.84
CA GLU A 120 11.73 5.64 6.59
C GLU A 120 11.69 4.12 6.82
N LEU A 121 12.60 3.60 7.65
CA LEU A 121 12.61 2.19 8.03
C LEU A 121 11.43 1.84 8.93
N ASN A 122 11.08 2.73 9.85
CA ASN A 122 9.94 2.54 10.74
C ASN A 122 8.63 2.42 9.96
N ASP A 123 8.44 3.23 8.93
CA ASP A 123 7.28 3.18 8.03
C ASP A 123 7.25 1.86 7.24
N LEU A 124 8.37 1.47 6.64
CA LEU A 124 8.49 0.22 5.88
C LEU A 124 8.27 -1.01 6.77
N ALA A 125 8.78 -1.00 8.00
CA ALA A 125 8.67 -2.08 8.97
C ALA A 125 7.22 -2.31 9.47
N GLY A 126 6.31 -1.36 9.22
CA GLY A 126 4.87 -1.57 9.44
C GLY A 126 4.28 -2.65 8.52
N ASN A 127 4.89 -2.87 7.35
CA ASN A 127 4.49 -3.96 6.46
C ASN A 127 5.19 -5.28 6.89
N ALA A 128 4.40 -6.31 7.18
CA ALA A 128 4.91 -7.59 7.69
C ALA A 128 5.93 -8.27 6.75
N LEU A 129 5.71 -8.18 5.44
CA LEU A 129 6.65 -8.72 4.45
C LEU A 129 7.97 -7.96 4.50
N LEU A 130 7.93 -6.62 4.47
CA LEU A 130 9.14 -5.80 4.51
C LEU A 130 9.89 -5.97 5.83
N LEU A 131 9.18 -6.13 6.96
CA LEU A 131 9.81 -6.44 8.24
C LEU A 131 10.53 -7.80 8.21
N ASN A 132 9.91 -8.82 7.62
CA ASN A 132 10.56 -10.12 7.42
C ASN A 132 11.79 -10.01 6.51
N MET A 133 11.69 -9.21 5.44
CA MET A 133 12.80 -8.92 4.53
C MET A 133 13.97 -8.22 5.22
N MET A 134 13.69 -7.20 6.05
CA MET A 134 14.68 -6.51 6.88
C MET A 134 15.34 -7.46 7.89
N ALA A 135 14.56 -8.32 8.55
CA ALA A 135 15.09 -9.29 9.49
C ALA A 135 16.02 -10.30 8.81
N ARG A 136 15.62 -10.79 7.64
CA ARG A 136 16.44 -11.67 6.80
C ARG A 136 17.73 -10.99 6.36
N PHE A 137 17.64 -9.75 5.88
CA PHE A 137 18.78 -8.95 5.46
C PHE A 137 19.79 -8.74 6.60
N HIS A 138 19.31 -8.21 7.74
CA HIS A 138 20.14 -7.89 8.89
C HIS A 138 20.82 -9.13 9.47
N ARG A 139 20.15 -10.28 9.48
CA ARG A 139 20.76 -11.52 9.95
C ARG A 139 21.91 -11.99 9.04
N GLU A 140 21.76 -11.81 7.74
CA GLU A 140 22.73 -12.26 6.73
C GLU A 140 23.97 -11.36 6.68
N LYS A 141 23.77 -10.03 6.69
CA LYS A 141 24.85 -9.05 6.68
C LYS A 141 25.14 -8.54 8.09
N ASP A 142 25.73 -9.40 8.93
CA ASP A 142 26.07 -9.01 10.30
C ASP A 142 26.98 -7.77 10.31
N GLY A 143 26.58 -6.73 11.03
CA GLY A 143 27.29 -5.45 11.10
C GLY A 143 27.07 -4.47 9.93
N VAL A 144 26.24 -4.81 8.94
CA VAL A 144 25.85 -3.87 7.87
C VAL A 144 24.53 -3.21 8.20
N GLU A 145 24.43 -1.90 7.94
CA GLU A 145 23.21 -1.16 8.16
C GLU A 145 22.10 -1.54 7.16
N LEU A 146 20.85 -1.43 7.60
CA LEU A 146 19.70 -1.61 6.72
C LEU A 146 19.69 -0.56 5.58
N PRO A 147 19.34 -0.98 4.35
CA PRO A 147 19.02 -0.06 3.28
C PRO A 147 17.80 0.79 3.65
N ASN A 148 17.86 2.09 3.37
CA ASN A 148 16.82 3.04 3.78
C ASN A 148 15.65 3.08 2.78
N ARG A 149 15.79 2.43 1.61
CA ARG A 149 14.76 2.41 0.56
C ARG A 149 14.21 1.01 0.31
N LYS A 150 12.92 0.97 -0.01
CA LYS A 150 12.19 -0.25 -0.35
C LYS A 150 12.81 -0.98 -1.55
N VAL A 151 13.19 -0.27 -2.60
CA VAL A 151 13.82 -0.84 -3.80
C VAL A 151 15.19 -1.45 -3.51
N GLU A 152 15.97 -0.86 -2.60
CA GLU A 152 17.27 -1.40 -2.18
C GLU A 152 17.10 -2.70 -1.39
N LEU A 153 16.09 -2.79 -0.53
CA LEU A 153 15.76 -4.03 0.19
C LEU A 153 15.39 -5.17 -0.78
N TYR A 154 14.59 -4.89 -1.82
CA TYR A 154 14.27 -5.89 -2.84
C TYR A 154 15.52 -6.30 -3.62
N GLN A 155 16.29 -5.33 -4.11
CA GLN A 155 17.52 -5.59 -4.86
C GLN A 155 18.49 -6.45 -4.06
N ASP A 156 18.70 -6.15 -2.78
CA ASP A 156 19.62 -6.92 -1.94
C ASP A 156 19.14 -8.34 -1.66
N ILE A 157 17.82 -8.56 -1.58
CA ILE A 157 17.27 -9.92 -1.45
C ILE A 157 17.39 -10.70 -2.75
N CYS A 158 17.13 -10.09 -3.90
CA CYS A 158 17.39 -10.70 -5.20
C CYS A 158 18.88 -11.09 -5.32
N SER A 159 19.80 -10.19 -4.99
CA SER A 159 21.24 -10.49 -4.98
C SER A 159 21.62 -11.59 -3.98
N MET A 160 20.97 -11.66 -2.81
CA MET A 160 21.22 -12.73 -1.84
C MET A 160 20.73 -14.09 -2.35
N GLN A 161 19.55 -14.16 -2.96
CA GLN A 161 18.95 -15.40 -3.48
C GLN A 161 19.63 -15.89 -4.77
N LEU A 162 20.09 -14.96 -5.62
CA LEU A 162 20.71 -15.26 -6.90
C LEU A 162 22.25 -15.38 -6.83
N ASP A 163 22.88 -15.06 -5.70
CA ASP A 163 24.35 -15.12 -5.62
C ASP A 163 24.86 -15.70 -4.30
N ARG A 164 24.60 -15.03 -3.18
CA ARG A 164 25.26 -15.32 -1.90
C ARG A 164 24.84 -16.67 -1.32
N ARG A 165 23.55 -16.98 -1.34
CA ARG A 165 22.99 -18.21 -0.78
C ARG A 165 23.42 -19.47 -1.55
N PRO A 166 23.34 -19.53 -2.90
CA PRO A 166 23.91 -20.63 -3.66
C PRO A 166 25.41 -20.84 -3.38
N LYS A 167 26.21 -19.76 -3.41
CA LYS A 167 27.66 -19.81 -3.12
C LYS A 167 27.95 -20.34 -1.71
N ALA A 168 27.20 -19.92 -0.70
CA ALA A 168 27.34 -20.40 0.67
C ALA A 168 27.04 -21.90 0.84
N ARG A 169 26.24 -22.47 -0.07
CA ARG A 169 25.94 -23.92 -0.14
C ARG A 169 26.91 -24.69 -1.06
N GLY A 170 27.87 -24.01 -1.69
CA GLY A 170 28.75 -24.61 -2.68
C GLY A 170 28.02 -25.00 -3.98
N ILE A 171 26.89 -24.37 -4.28
CA ILE A 171 26.09 -24.61 -5.48
C ILE A 171 26.42 -23.52 -6.50
N GLU A 172 26.89 -23.94 -7.67
CA GLU A 172 27.06 -23.07 -8.83
C GLU A 172 25.75 -23.02 -9.61
N LEU A 173 25.26 -21.80 -9.91
CA LEU A 173 24.07 -21.64 -10.75
C LEU A 173 24.46 -21.42 -12.20
N TRP A 174 23.54 -21.74 -13.09
CA TRP A 174 23.49 -21.32 -14.48
C TRP A 174 23.56 -19.80 -14.60
N LEU A 175 24.27 -19.33 -15.62
CA LEU A 175 24.72 -17.95 -15.78
C LEU A 175 25.61 -17.49 -14.62
N GLY A 176 26.92 -17.42 -14.84
CA GLY A 176 27.90 -17.08 -13.79
C GLY A 176 27.71 -15.70 -13.15
N SER A 177 27.03 -14.76 -13.84
CA SER A 177 26.69 -13.45 -13.31
C SER A 177 25.33 -13.43 -12.62
N SER A 178 25.26 -12.86 -11.42
CA SER A 178 23.99 -12.60 -10.73
C SER A 178 23.12 -11.58 -11.47
N SER A 179 23.73 -10.61 -12.15
CA SER A 179 23.03 -9.64 -13.01
C SER A 179 22.31 -10.35 -14.15
N GLN A 180 22.99 -11.26 -14.84
CA GLN A 180 22.41 -12.03 -15.95
C GLN A 180 21.20 -12.86 -15.49
N ARG A 181 21.32 -13.58 -14.36
CA ARG A 181 20.19 -14.32 -13.76
C ARG A 181 19.03 -13.40 -13.42
N GLN A 182 19.31 -12.24 -12.82
CA GLN A 182 18.29 -11.28 -12.47
C GLN A 182 17.60 -10.71 -13.71
N GLU A 183 18.34 -10.37 -14.77
CA GLU A 183 17.79 -9.82 -16.01
C GLU A 183 16.86 -10.81 -16.74
N VAL A 184 17.15 -12.12 -16.68
CA VAL A 184 16.22 -13.16 -17.17
C VAL A 184 14.91 -13.10 -16.39
N LEU A 185 14.97 -13.10 -15.06
CA LEU A 185 13.77 -13.03 -14.21
C LEU A 185 13.02 -11.70 -14.33
N GLN A 186 13.73 -10.59 -14.56
CA GLN A 186 13.17 -9.28 -14.86
C GLN A 186 12.35 -9.29 -16.15
N SER A 187 12.87 -9.94 -17.21
CA SER A 187 12.17 -10.10 -18.48
C SER A 187 10.88 -10.91 -18.30
N VAL A 188 10.95 -12.02 -17.55
CA VAL A 188 9.77 -12.85 -17.22
C VAL A 188 8.76 -12.07 -16.38
N ALA A 189 9.21 -11.36 -15.35
CA ALA A 189 8.33 -10.57 -14.48
C ALA A 189 7.60 -9.47 -15.26
N LEU A 190 8.28 -8.77 -16.17
CA LEU A 190 7.66 -7.77 -17.02
C LEU A 190 6.61 -8.39 -17.95
N ALA A 191 6.94 -9.50 -18.62
CA ALA A 191 6.00 -10.19 -19.50
C ALA A 191 4.77 -10.71 -18.75
N MET A 192 4.96 -11.21 -17.53
CA MET A 192 3.84 -11.60 -16.64
C MET A 192 3.00 -10.38 -16.26
N MET A 193 3.60 -9.24 -15.90
CA MET A 193 2.87 -8.01 -15.60
C MET A 193 2.07 -7.47 -16.80
N GLN A 194 2.60 -7.59 -18.03
CA GLN A 194 1.88 -7.17 -19.24
C GLN A 194 0.59 -7.96 -19.49
N ARG A 195 0.49 -9.19 -18.99
CA ARG A 195 -0.78 -9.95 -19.05
C ARG A 195 -1.87 -9.36 -18.16
N ALA A 196 -1.51 -8.60 -17.13
CA ALA A 196 -2.49 -7.90 -16.29
C ALA A 196 -3.27 -6.83 -17.07
N SER A 197 -2.68 -6.33 -18.16
CA SER A 197 -3.21 -5.27 -19.02
C SER A 197 -4.25 -5.77 -20.02
N ASP A 198 -4.19 -7.05 -20.37
CA ASP A 198 -5.05 -7.67 -21.39
C ASP A 198 -6.34 -8.25 -20.80
N GLU A 199 -6.65 -7.92 -19.54
CA GLU A 199 -7.68 -8.60 -18.72
C GLU A 199 -7.50 -10.13 -18.69
N GLN A 200 -6.30 -10.63 -19.04
CA GLN A 200 -5.99 -12.04 -19.09
C GLN A 200 -5.69 -12.59 -17.70
N ASP A 201 -6.19 -13.79 -17.48
CA ASP A 201 -6.03 -14.54 -16.25
C ASP A 201 -4.56 -14.91 -16.06
N GLY A 202 -4.05 -14.82 -14.82
CA GLY A 202 -2.73 -15.36 -14.49
C GLY A 202 -1.54 -14.41 -14.67
N PHE A 203 -1.70 -13.08 -14.56
CA PHE A 203 -0.51 -12.22 -14.47
C PHE A 203 0.38 -12.57 -13.25
N LYS A 204 -0.18 -13.20 -12.21
CA LYS A 204 0.54 -13.71 -11.03
C LYS A 204 1.08 -15.13 -11.23
N GLN A 205 0.46 -15.91 -12.12
CA GLN A 205 0.62 -17.36 -12.24
C GLN A 205 0.71 -17.78 -13.71
N VAL A 206 1.73 -18.54 -14.05
CA VAL A 206 1.97 -18.97 -15.42
C VAL A 206 2.11 -20.48 -15.49
N HIS A 207 1.42 -21.11 -16.45
CA HIS A 207 1.58 -22.53 -16.72
C HIS A 207 3.01 -22.84 -17.17
N HIS A 208 3.51 -24.01 -16.77
CA HIS A 208 4.86 -24.50 -17.05
C HIS A 208 5.36 -24.21 -18.47
N GLN A 209 4.66 -24.68 -19.51
CA GLN A 209 5.09 -24.44 -20.90
C GLN A 209 5.16 -22.96 -21.25
N ALA A 210 4.16 -22.17 -20.86
CA ALA A 210 4.15 -20.74 -21.11
C ALA A 210 5.26 -20.01 -20.34
N LEU A 211 5.73 -20.54 -19.21
CA LEU A 211 6.88 -20.01 -18.50
C LEU A 211 8.18 -20.33 -19.22
N LEU A 212 8.34 -21.55 -19.72
CA LEU A 212 9.50 -21.90 -20.55
C LEU A 212 9.58 -21.01 -21.79
N ASP A 213 8.43 -20.74 -22.44
CA ASP A 213 8.36 -19.84 -23.58
C ASP A 213 8.78 -18.39 -23.23
N LEU A 214 8.50 -17.94 -22.00
CA LEU A 214 8.95 -16.63 -21.49
C LEU A 214 10.44 -16.61 -21.09
N LEU A 215 10.95 -17.71 -20.55
CA LEU A 215 12.35 -17.84 -20.11
C LEU A 215 13.32 -17.98 -21.28
N THR A 216 12.90 -18.68 -22.33
CA THR A 216 13.78 -19.11 -23.43
C THR A 216 14.46 -17.93 -24.12
N PRO A 217 13.75 -16.88 -24.60
CA PRO A 217 14.41 -15.78 -25.30
C PRO A 217 15.48 -15.05 -24.47
N PRO A 218 15.19 -14.52 -23.25
CA PRO A 218 16.20 -13.80 -22.47
C PRO A 218 17.32 -14.73 -21.96
N LEU A 219 17.07 -16.02 -21.76
CA LEU A 219 18.10 -16.98 -21.40
C LEU A 219 19.07 -17.22 -22.56
N HIS A 220 18.54 -17.52 -23.75
CA HIS A 220 19.34 -17.86 -24.93
C HIS A 220 20.06 -16.66 -25.53
N GLU A 221 19.58 -15.43 -25.30
CA GLU A 221 20.35 -14.21 -25.58
C GLU A 221 21.68 -14.15 -24.81
N ARG A 222 21.76 -14.79 -23.64
CA ARG A 222 22.94 -14.80 -22.77
C ARG A 222 23.77 -16.05 -22.96
N ASP A 223 23.11 -17.20 -23.02
CA ASP A 223 23.73 -18.49 -23.26
C ASP A 223 22.70 -19.48 -23.83
N ALA A 224 22.80 -19.74 -25.14
CA ALA A 224 21.92 -20.65 -25.86
C ALA A 224 22.16 -22.14 -25.55
N SER A 225 23.23 -22.48 -24.82
CA SER A 225 23.52 -23.87 -24.45
C SER A 225 22.76 -24.35 -23.22
N ILE A 226 22.15 -23.42 -22.47
CA ILE A 226 21.42 -23.71 -21.24
C ILE A 226 19.99 -24.13 -21.59
N ASP A 227 19.56 -25.28 -21.07
CA ASP A 227 18.17 -25.71 -21.12
C ASP A 227 17.31 -24.82 -20.19
N PRO A 228 16.24 -24.16 -20.70
CA PRO A 228 15.31 -23.41 -19.87
C PRO A 228 14.73 -24.19 -18.69
N GLU A 229 14.55 -25.50 -18.81
CA GLU A 229 14.09 -26.36 -17.71
C GLU A 229 15.12 -26.46 -16.58
N ASP A 230 16.39 -26.66 -16.93
CA ASP A 230 17.48 -26.73 -15.94
C ASP A 230 17.67 -25.38 -15.25
N PHE A 231 17.52 -24.27 -15.99
CA PHE A 231 17.52 -22.93 -15.41
C PHE A 231 16.35 -22.74 -14.44
N LEU A 232 15.13 -23.08 -14.85
CA LEU A 232 13.93 -22.97 -14.01
C LEU A 232 14.06 -23.79 -12.73
N ALA A 233 14.53 -25.04 -12.82
CA ALA A 233 14.75 -25.90 -11.66
C ALA A 233 15.68 -25.25 -10.63
N GLN A 234 16.78 -24.60 -11.06
CA GLN A 234 17.66 -23.89 -10.13
C GLN A 234 17.02 -22.67 -9.47
N ILE A 235 16.18 -21.92 -10.21
CA ILE A 235 15.48 -20.77 -9.65
C ILE A 235 14.47 -21.20 -8.58
N VAL A 236 13.79 -22.33 -8.78
CA VAL A 236 12.81 -22.89 -7.83
C VAL A 236 13.52 -23.53 -6.64
N ASP A 237 14.44 -24.47 -6.88
CA ASP A 237 15.01 -25.32 -5.84
C ASP A 237 16.14 -24.65 -5.03
N VAL A 238 16.85 -23.69 -5.62
CA VAL A 238 18.02 -23.08 -5.00
C VAL A 238 17.77 -21.62 -4.63
N SER A 239 17.34 -20.80 -5.60
CA SER A 239 17.11 -19.37 -5.36
C SER A 239 15.81 -19.09 -4.63
N GLU A 240 14.80 -19.98 -4.73
CA GLU A 240 13.48 -19.83 -4.09
C GLU A 240 12.84 -18.46 -4.39
N LEU A 241 13.08 -17.93 -5.60
CA LEU A 241 12.42 -16.70 -6.09
C LEU A 241 11.15 -17.01 -6.89
N MET A 242 11.01 -18.26 -7.35
CA MET A 242 9.79 -18.79 -7.94
C MET A 242 9.35 -20.04 -7.18
N VAL A 243 8.06 -20.31 -7.22
CA VAL A 243 7.42 -21.44 -6.55
C VAL A 243 6.60 -22.21 -7.58
N ASP A 244 6.73 -23.54 -7.54
CA ASP A 244 5.88 -24.47 -8.26
C ASP A 244 4.64 -24.79 -7.41
N LYS A 245 3.47 -24.41 -7.91
CA LYS A 245 2.14 -24.78 -7.41
C LYS A 245 1.64 -26.00 -8.19
N GLU A 246 1.45 -27.10 -7.45
CA GLU A 246 0.80 -28.32 -7.94
C GLU A 246 1.47 -28.96 -9.16
N GLY A 247 2.76 -28.69 -9.40
CA GLY A 247 3.58 -29.34 -10.43
C GLY A 247 3.36 -28.81 -11.85
N ARG A 248 2.65 -27.67 -12.02
CA ARG A 248 2.23 -27.16 -13.34
C ARG A 248 2.06 -25.65 -13.44
N ILE A 249 1.93 -24.95 -12.31
CA ILE A 249 1.66 -23.51 -12.27
C ILE A 249 2.78 -22.87 -11.48
N TYR A 250 3.40 -21.85 -12.03
CA TYR A 250 4.52 -21.15 -11.41
C TYR A 250 4.14 -19.72 -11.10
N GLU A 251 4.64 -19.22 -9.97
CA GLU A 251 4.55 -17.81 -9.60
C GLU A 251 5.83 -17.37 -8.91
N PHE A 252 6.05 -16.05 -8.84
CA PHE A 252 7.09 -15.52 -7.96
C PHE A 252 6.73 -15.82 -6.51
N ALA A 253 7.74 -16.10 -5.68
CA ALA A 253 7.56 -16.43 -4.26
C ALA A 253 6.77 -15.36 -3.47
N HIS A 254 6.76 -14.13 -3.98
CA HIS A 254 5.80 -13.11 -3.58
C HIS A 254 5.55 -12.14 -4.75
N LEU A 255 4.31 -11.66 -4.93
CA LEU A 255 3.97 -10.76 -6.04
C LEU A 255 4.83 -9.49 -6.07
N SER A 256 5.23 -8.99 -4.90
CA SER A 256 6.09 -7.81 -4.84
C SER A 256 7.48 -8.00 -5.46
N PHE A 257 8.00 -9.24 -5.55
CA PHE A 257 9.22 -9.51 -6.30
C PHE A 257 8.97 -9.41 -7.81
N GLN A 258 7.81 -9.90 -8.28
CA GLN A 258 7.41 -9.71 -9.67
C GLN A 258 7.26 -8.22 -10.00
N GLU A 259 6.56 -7.46 -9.16
CA GLU A 259 6.37 -6.01 -9.31
C GLU A 259 7.73 -5.26 -9.33
N PHE A 260 8.66 -5.63 -8.45
CA PHE A 260 10.01 -5.05 -8.40
C PHE A 260 10.88 -5.41 -9.60
N LEU A 261 10.87 -6.69 -10.01
CA LEU A 261 11.68 -7.15 -11.15
C LEU A 261 11.15 -6.55 -12.46
N ALA A 262 9.82 -6.43 -12.62
CA ALA A 262 9.22 -5.74 -13.76
C ALA A 262 9.60 -4.25 -13.79
N ALA A 263 9.56 -3.56 -12.65
CA ALA A 263 9.99 -2.17 -12.54
C ALA A 263 11.48 -1.99 -12.88
N SER A 264 12.33 -2.90 -12.37
CA SER A 264 13.77 -2.94 -12.68
C SER A 264 14.03 -3.17 -14.18
N GLU A 265 13.22 -4.02 -14.82
CA GLU A 265 13.34 -4.26 -16.27
C GLU A 265 12.99 -3.03 -17.09
N LEU A 266 11.91 -2.33 -16.75
CA LEU A 266 11.49 -1.10 -17.41
C LEU A 266 12.54 0.00 -17.28
N ALA A 267 13.13 0.13 -16.10
CA ALA A 267 14.22 1.08 -15.85
C ALA A 267 15.47 0.73 -16.68
N ARG A 268 15.84 -0.56 -16.73
CA ARG A 268 16.98 -1.06 -17.51
C ARG A 268 16.81 -0.85 -19.00
N LEU A 269 15.63 -1.18 -19.53
CA LEU A 269 15.29 -1.04 -20.95
C LEU A 269 14.95 0.40 -21.35
N LYS A 270 14.77 1.31 -20.38
CA LYS A 270 14.29 2.69 -20.58
C LYS A 270 12.96 2.73 -21.35
N ARG A 271 12.05 1.80 -21.00
CA ARG A 271 10.74 1.63 -21.65
C ARG A 271 9.61 2.20 -20.80
N GLU A 272 9.77 3.44 -20.35
CA GLU A 272 8.73 4.15 -19.59
C GLU A 272 7.40 4.26 -20.35
N ASP A 273 7.46 4.25 -21.68
CA ASP A 273 6.29 4.26 -22.56
C ASP A 273 5.31 3.10 -22.31
N LEU A 274 5.80 1.95 -21.82
CA LEU A 274 4.95 0.82 -21.48
C LEU A 274 4.10 1.07 -20.23
N LEU A 275 4.52 1.98 -19.34
CA LEU A 275 3.78 2.30 -18.12
C LEU A 275 2.60 3.24 -18.38
N TYR A 276 2.68 4.02 -19.46
CA TYR A 276 1.70 5.06 -19.80
C TYR A 276 0.32 4.51 -20.10
N THR A 277 0.24 3.30 -20.66
CA THR A 277 -1.02 2.60 -20.92
C THR A 277 -1.56 1.86 -19.69
N GLN A 278 -0.82 1.86 -18.58
CA GLN A 278 -1.10 1.06 -17.39
C GLN A 278 -1.43 1.91 -16.15
N LEU A 279 -1.52 3.23 -16.30
CA LEU A 279 -1.69 4.16 -15.17
C LEU A 279 -2.99 3.93 -14.39
N ASP A 280 -4.04 3.46 -15.06
CA ASP A 280 -5.35 3.18 -14.47
C ASP A 280 -5.56 1.70 -14.13
N VAL A 281 -4.53 0.86 -14.30
CA VAL A 281 -4.60 -0.58 -14.00
C VAL A 281 -4.08 -0.81 -12.59
N ASP A 282 -4.98 -1.11 -11.65
CA ASP A 282 -4.64 -1.26 -10.22
C ASP A 282 -3.50 -2.26 -9.95
N ALA A 283 -3.42 -3.33 -10.75
CA ALA A 283 -2.35 -4.33 -10.65
C ALA A 283 -0.96 -3.74 -10.91
N TRP A 284 -0.86 -2.68 -11.72
CA TRP A 284 0.39 -2.01 -12.06
C TRP A 284 0.81 -0.93 -11.06
N LYS A 285 -0.10 -0.47 -10.18
CA LYS A 285 0.20 0.60 -9.22
C LYS A 285 1.46 0.32 -8.37
N PRO A 286 1.70 -0.88 -7.81
CA PRO A 286 2.94 -1.17 -7.09
C PRO A 286 4.18 -1.10 -7.99
N THR A 287 4.11 -1.60 -9.23
CA THR A 287 5.19 -1.56 -10.22
C THR A 287 5.53 -0.12 -10.62
N LEU A 288 4.51 0.73 -10.85
CA LEU A 288 4.66 2.16 -11.14
C LEU A 288 5.39 2.90 -10.01
N LEU A 289 5.00 2.64 -8.76
CA LEU A 289 5.64 3.24 -7.59
C LEU A 289 7.09 2.73 -7.40
N LEU A 290 7.35 1.45 -7.63
CA LEU A 290 8.71 0.89 -7.56
C LEU A 290 9.59 1.45 -8.70
N TYR A 291 9.05 1.60 -9.91
CA TYR A 291 9.76 2.22 -11.02
C TYR A 291 10.12 3.67 -10.71
N ALA A 292 9.17 4.45 -10.16
CA ALA A 292 9.42 5.82 -9.74
C ALA A 292 10.44 5.95 -8.60
N ASP A 293 10.63 4.88 -7.82
CA ASP A 293 11.69 4.77 -6.82
C ASP A 293 13.04 4.36 -7.44
N LEU A 294 13.12 3.95 -8.71
CA LEU A 294 14.35 3.52 -9.39
C LEU A 294 14.94 4.59 -10.31
N VAL A 295 14.12 5.50 -10.82
CA VAL A 295 14.51 6.52 -11.82
C VAL A 295 14.03 7.90 -11.43
N ASN A 296 14.44 8.95 -12.16
CA ASN A 296 13.80 10.27 -12.07
C ASN A 296 12.38 10.21 -12.69
N PRO A 297 11.30 10.35 -11.90
CA PRO A 297 9.95 10.10 -12.37
C PRO A 297 9.25 11.34 -12.94
N THR A 298 9.99 12.40 -13.25
CA THR A 298 9.42 13.67 -13.72
C THR A 298 8.54 13.48 -14.96
N HIS A 299 8.99 12.67 -15.93
CA HIS A 299 8.20 12.36 -17.12
C HIS A 299 6.94 11.56 -16.78
N LEU A 300 7.08 10.49 -15.99
CA LEU A 300 5.96 9.71 -15.48
C LEU A 300 4.91 10.55 -14.74
N ILE A 301 5.32 11.51 -13.90
CA ILE A 301 4.40 12.42 -13.19
C ILE A 301 3.64 13.29 -14.20
N ARG A 302 4.33 13.92 -15.16
CA ARG A 302 3.69 14.75 -16.19
C ARG A 302 2.67 13.94 -16.99
N GLU A 303 3.03 12.72 -17.34
CA GLU A 303 2.19 11.84 -18.13
C GLU A 303 0.98 11.34 -17.34
N ALA A 304 1.16 11.02 -16.05
CA ALA A 304 0.07 10.70 -15.14
C ALA A 304 -0.93 11.85 -15.02
N LEU A 305 -0.44 13.10 -14.90
CA LEU A 305 -1.31 14.29 -14.91
C LEU A 305 -2.04 14.44 -16.25
N ALA A 306 -1.35 14.26 -17.38
CA ALA A 306 -1.94 14.38 -18.72
C ALA A 306 -3.08 13.36 -18.95
N ARG A 307 -3.00 12.17 -18.34
CA ARG A 307 -4.03 11.13 -18.39
C ARG A 307 -5.04 11.15 -17.23
N GLN A 308 -5.04 12.20 -16.39
CA GLN A 308 -5.92 12.31 -15.23
C GLN A 308 -5.70 11.27 -14.12
N ALA A 309 -4.56 10.57 -14.11
CA ALA A 309 -4.11 9.70 -13.02
C ALA A 309 -3.48 10.55 -11.87
N VAL A 310 -4.25 11.52 -11.37
CA VAL A 310 -3.75 12.60 -10.49
C VAL A 310 -3.30 12.08 -9.12
N ASP A 311 -4.02 11.12 -8.54
CA ASP A 311 -3.62 10.52 -7.26
C ASP A 311 -2.28 9.81 -7.38
N LEU A 312 -2.07 9.07 -8.47
CA LEU A 312 -0.79 8.41 -8.74
C LEU A 312 0.33 9.43 -8.89
N ALA A 313 0.12 10.50 -9.66
CA ALA A 313 1.07 11.60 -9.81
C ALA A 313 1.44 12.21 -8.45
N TYR A 314 0.46 12.46 -7.60
CA TYR A 314 0.68 12.96 -6.24
C TYR A 314 1.46 11.98 -5.37
N TYR A 315 1.10 10.69 -5.40
CA TYR A 315 1.80 9.65 -4.64
C TYR A 315 3.25 9.53 -5.05
N ILE A 316 3.53 9.56 -6.35
CA ILE A 316 4.90 9.51 -6.88
C ILE A 316 5.66 10.74 -6.39
N TRP A 317 5.17 11.96 -6.69
CA TRP A 317 5.83 13.21 -6.30
C TRP A 317 6.16 13.27 -4.80
N ARG A 318 5.21 12.90 -3.94
CA ARG A 318 5.38 12.94 -2.48
C ARG A 318 6.38 11.91 -1.96
N ASN A 319 6.46 10.74 -2.57
CA ASN A 319 7.35 9.66 -2.13
C ASN A 319 8.77 9.80 -2.70
N THR A 320 8.90 10.31 -3.93
CA THR A 320 10.19 10.50 -4.62
C THR A 320 11.00 11.65 -4.04
N SER A 321 10.36 12.79 -3.71
CA SER A 321 11.02 14.00 -3.20
C SER A 321 11.85 13.77 -1.93
N LYS A 322 11.63 12.67 -1.21
CA LYS A 322 12.31 12.33 0.04
C LYS A 322 13.38 11.24 -0.10
N ARG A 323 13.53 10.61 -1.27
CA ARG A 323 14.14 9.26 -1.36
C ARG A 323 15.10 9.01 -2.53
N LEU A 324 15.30 9.96 -3.44
CA LEU A 324 16.24 9.79 -4.55
C LEU A 324 17.43 10.74 -4.47
N ASP A 325 18.62 10.21 -4.78
CA ASP A 325 19.84 11.00 -5.03
C ASP A 325 19.77 11.65 -6.42
N LEU A 326 18.85 12.60 -6.59
CA LEU A 326 18.67 13.36 -7.83
C LEU A 326 19.74 14.46 -7.94
N SER A 327 20.16 14.75 -9.18
CA SER A 327 20.98 15.94 -9.44
C SER A 327 20.21 17.23 -9.13
N SER A 328 20.92 18.34 -8.87
CA SER A 328 20.27 19.63 -8.58
C SER A 328 19.40 20.17 -9.73
N ALA A 329 19.60 19.70 -10.97
CA ALA A 329 18.72 20.03 -12.09
C ALA A 329 17.40 19.26 -11.98
N GLU A 330 17.47 17.96 -11.72
CA GLU A 330 16.30 17.08 -11.60
C GLU A 330 15.46 17.42 -10.37
N GLN A 331 16.09 17.78 -9.25
CA GLN A 331 15.38 18.25 -8.06
C GLN A 331 14.56 19.52 -8.34
N ARG A 332 15.13 20.48 -9.10
CA ARG A 332 14.42 21.70 -9.49
C ARG A 332 13.25 21.39 -10.43
N GLU A 333 13.42 20.43 -11.33
CA GLU A 333 12.35 20.03 -12.24
C GLU A 333 11.19 19.36 -11.49
N LEU A 334 11.50 18.46 -10.55
CA LEU A 334 10.51 17.79 -9.71
C LEU A 334 9.78 18.79 -8.80
N GLU A 335 10.50 19.76 -8.22
CA GLU A 335 9.89 20.80 -7.37
C GLU A 335 9.00 21.73 -8.20
N ALA A 336 9.36 22.03 -9.45
CA ALA A 336 8.52 22.82 -10.35
C ALA A 336 7.17 22.15 -10.67
N LEU A 337 7.06 20.83 -10.50
CA LEU A 337 5.79 20.10 -10.66
C LEU A 337 4.87 20.20 -9.44
N LYS A 338 5.37 20.63 -8.27
CA LYS A 338 4.60 20.67 -7.01
C LYS A 338 3.27 21.39 -7.19
N SER A 339 3.32 22.62 -7.74
CA SER A 339 2.13 23.44 -7.93
C SER A 339 1.14 22.79 -8.90
N THR A 340 1.62 22.26 -10.03
CA THR A 340 0.76 21.59 -11.03
C THR A 340 0.07 20.36 -10.46
N VAL A 341 0.82 19.53 -9.71
CA VAL A 341 0.27 18.35 -9.03
C VAL A 341 -0.78 18.75 -8.00
N GLN A 342 -0.49 19.75 -7.17
CA GLN A 342 -1.43 20.24 -6.16
C GLN A 342 -2.69 20.83 -6.79
N THR A 343 -2.56 21.70 -7.80
CA THR A 343 -3.70 22.27 -8.51
C THR A 343 -4.57 21.18 -9.14
N SER A 344 -3.97 20.21 -9.82
CA SER A 344 -4.71 19.10 -10.44
C SER A 344 -5.41 18.24 -9.39
N ARG A 345 -4.76 17.99 -8.24
CA ARG A 345 -5.30 17.18 -7.14
C ARG A 345 -6.58 17.78 -6.58
N PHE A 346 -6.65 19.10 -6.42
CA PHE A 346 -7.79 19.77 -5.80
C PHE A 346 -8.82 20.32 -6.80
N ALA A 347 -8.57 20.21 -8.11
CA ALA A 347 -9.44 20.78 -9.15
C ALA A 347 -10.89 20.26 -9.10
N GLN A 348 -11.08 18.96 -8.81
CA GLN A 348 -12.41 18.37 -8.72
C GLN A 348 -13.19 18.91 -7.51
N LEU A 349 -12.53 19.04 -6.35
CA LEU A 349 -13.12 19.64 -5.15
C LEU A 349 -13.53 21.09 -5.43
N GLU A 350 -12.62 21.88 -6.03
CA GLU A 350 -12.90 23.26 -6.40
C GLU A 350 -14.10 23.36 -7.33
N THR A 351 -14.20 22.48 -8.33
CA THR A 351 -15.33 22.42 -9.27
C THR A 351 -16.65 22.18 -8.55
N TYR A 352 -16.73 21.20 -7.64
CA TYR A 352 -17.94 20.93 -6.87
C TYR A 352 -18.33 22.12 -5.98
N LEU A 353 -17.35 22.74 -5.33
CA LEU A 353 -17.58 23.91 -4.48
C LEU A 353 -18.07 25.12 -5.27
N GLN A 354 -17.51 25.39 -6.45
CA GLN A 354 -17.95 26.46 -7.36
C GLN A 354 -19.40 26.27 -7.82
N GLN A 355 -19.81 25.03 -8.04
CA GLN A 355 -21.17 24.68 -8.48
C GLN A 355 -22.17 24.57 -7.32
N GLY A 356 -21.73 24.73 -6.06
CA GLY A 356 -22.58 24.56 -4.89
C GLY A 356 -23.02 23.11 -4.65
N GLN A 357 -22.29 22.14 -5.20
CA GLN A 357 -22.48 20.71 -5.02
C GLN A 357 -21.83 20.26 -3.70
N TRP A 358 -22.46 20.64 -2.59
CA TRP A 358 -21.88 20.49 -1.26
C TRP A 358 -21.76 19.04 -0.77
N GLU A 359 -22.61 18.13 -1.28
CA GLU A 359 -22.53 16.70 -0.94
C GLU A 359 -21.32 16.07 -1.62
N GLU A 360 -21.19 16.29 -2.92
CA GLU A 360 -20.08 15.81 -3.74
C GLU A 360 -18.75 16.42 -3.29
N ALA A 361 -18.74 17.70 -2.90
CA ALA A 361 -17.56 18.34 -2.30
C ALA A 361 -17.15 17.69 -0.97
N ASP A 362 -18.10 17.29 -0.12
CA ASP A 362 -17.82 16.61 1.15
C ASP A 362 -17.25 15.20 0.95
N GLU A 363 -17.77 14.46 -0.04
CA GLU A 363 -17.25 13.15 -0.43
C GLU A 363 -15.85 13.25 -1.04
N GLU A 364 -15.63 14.22 -1.92
CA GLU A 364 -14.33 14.49 -2.52
C GLU A 364 -13.30 14.93 -1.48
N THR A 365 -13.72 15.73 -0.49
CA THR A 365 -12.88 16.09 0.67
C THR A 365 -12.42 14.83 1.41
N TYR A 366 -13.32 13.88 1.67
CA TYR A 366 -12.94 12.60 2.30
C TYR A 366 -11.93 11.83 1.44
N ARG A 367 -12.16 11.70 0.13
CA ARG A 367 -11.26 11.02 -0.82
C ARG A 367 -9.86 11.63 -0.81
N LEU A 368 -9.77 12.95 -0.84
CA LEU A 368 -8.49 13.69 -0.80
C LEU A 368 -7.75 13.46 0.52
N MET A 369 -8.47 13.43 1.64
CA MET A 369 -7.87 13.27 2.95
C MET A 369 -7.40 11.84 3.22
N ILE A 370 -8.21 10.83 2.87
CA ILE A 370 -7.82 9.43 3.08
C ILE A 370 -6.61 9.06 2.21
N THR A 371 -6.56 9.56 0.97
CA THR A 371 -5.41 9.33 0.09
C THR A 371 -4.16 10.09 0.56
N ALA A 372 -4.31 11.29 1.13
CA ALA A 372 -3.20 12.07 1.69
C ALA A 372 -2.52 11.38 2.89
N VAL A 373 -3.16 10.43 3.56
CA VAL A 373 -2.52 9.65 4.63
C VAL A 373 -2.05 8.27 4.15
N GLY A 374 -2.00 8.06 2.84
CA GLY A 374 -1.53 6.81 2.23
C GLY A 374 -2.52 5.66 2.35
N LYS A 375 -3.79 5.96 2.66
CA LYS A 375 -4.85 4.99 2.83
C LYS A 375 -5.76 4.92 1.60
N GLU A 376 -6.45 3.81 1.48
CA GLU A 376 -7.44 3.56 0.44
C GLU A 376 -8.83 4.05 0.86
N GLU A 377 -9.66 4.36 -0.13
CA GLU A 377 -11.03 4.76 0.13
C GLU A 377 -11.78 3.68 0.92
N GLY A 378 -12.62 4.08 1.89
CA GLY A 378 -13.34 3.14 2.75
C GLY A 378 -12.55 2.63 3.96
N GLN A 379 -11.27 2.98 4.06
CA GLN A 379 -10.51 2.81 5.31
C GLN A 379 -10.92 3.87 6.33
N TRP A 380 -10.76 3.50 7.60
CA TRP A 380 -10.93 4.41 8.74
C TRP A 380 -9.64 5.19 8.97
N PHE A 381 -9.76 6.46 9.34
CA PHE A 381 -8.63 7.19 9.91
C PHE A 381 -8.24 6.56 11.25
N LYS A 382 -6.95 6.63 11.55
CA LYS A 382 -6.42 6.42 12.90
C LYS A 382 -6.18 7.80 13.49
N GLN A 383 -6.14 7.85 14.82
CA GLN A 383 -5.72 9.06 15.54
C GLN A 383 -4.37 9.60 15.04
N GLU A 384 -3.39 8.73 14.78
CA GLU A 384 -2.07 9.13 14.27
C GLU A 384 -2.10 9.75 12.86
N ASP A 385 -3.04 9.35 12.00
CA ASP A 385 -3.16 9.92 10.65
C ASP A 385 -3.58 11.38 10.69
N LEU A 386 -4.47 11.72 11.64
CA LEU A 386 -5.01 13.06 11.81
C LEU A 386 -4.06 13.96 12.60
N LEU A 387 -3.35 13.37 13.58
CA LEU A 387 -2.28 14.03 14.31
C LEU A 387 -1.00 14.23 13.48
N ASN A 388 -0.87 13.60 12.32
CA ASN A 388 0.28 13.81 11.43
C ASN A 388 -0.19 14.19 10.01
N PHE A 389 -1.41 14.72 9.90
CA PHE A 389 -1.99 15.03 8.61
C PHE A 389 -1.16 16.10 7.90
N PRO A 390 -0.89 15.97 6.58
CA PRO A 390 -0.08 16.95 5.85
C PRO A 390 -0.70 18.36 5.88
N CYS A 391 0.04 19.32 6.42
CA CYS A 391 -0.44 20.71 6.54
C CYS A 391 -0.78 21.33 5.17
N ASP A 392 0.05 21.10 4.15
CA ASP A 392 -0.18 21.63 2.79
C ASP A 392 -1.55 21.18 2.24
N ASP A 393 -1.88 19.88 2.36
CA ASP A 393 -3.17 19.34 1.93
C ASP A 393 -4.33 19.89 2.76
N LEU A 394 -4.18 19.98 4.09
CA LEU A 394 -5.24 20.48 4.97
C LEU A 394 -5.57 21.95 4.70
N LEU A 395 -4.54 22.77 4.52
CA LEU A 395 -4.68 24.19 4.21
C LEU A 395 -5.27 24.41 2.82
N ALA A 396 -4.89 23.61 1.82
CA ALA A 396 -5.46 23.70 0.48
C ALA A 396 -6.97 23.41 0.50
N ILE A 397 -7.37 22.32 1.15
CA ILE A 397 -8.79 21.96 1.32
C ILE A 397 -9.55 23.05 2.08
N ASP A 398 -9.00 23.53 3.20
CA ASP A 398 -9.65 24.55 4.02
C ASP A 398 -9.85 25.87 3.25
N ARG A 399 -8.84 26.32 2.50
CA ARG A 399 -8.91 27.54 1.68
C ARG A 399 -10.00 27.44 0.62
N LEU A 400 -10.14 26.31 -0.05
CA LEU A 400 -11.19 26.08 -1.05
C LEU A 400 -12.58 26.16 -0.41
N TRP A 401 -12.79 25.45 0.69
CA TRP A 401 -14.06 25.50 1.43
C TRP A 401 -14.39 26.91 1.89
N MET A 402 -13.45 27.62 2.52
CA MET A 402 -13.66 29.00 2.97
C MET A 402 -13.98 29.94 1.81
N HIS A 403 -13.23 29.87 0.72
CA HIS A 403 -13.40 30.78 -0.41
C HIS A 403 -14.79 30.63 -1.05
N HIS A 404 -15.18 29.40 -1.42
CA HIS A 404 -16.43 29.15 -2.13
C HIS A 404 -17.67 29.18 -1.23
N SER A 405 -17.50 29.05 0.09
CA SER A 405 -18.59 29.23 1.06
C SER A 405 -18.66 30.62 1.67
N GLN A 406 -17.84 31.59 1.22
CA GLN A 406 -17.76 32.94 1.79
C GLN A 406 -17.45 32.93 3.30
N GLY A 407 -16.58 32.03 3.74
CA GLY A 407 -16.16 31.85 5.14
C GLY A 407 -17.21 31.15 6.02
N HIS A 408 -18.20 30.49 5.42
CA HIS A 408 -19.25 29.79 6.16
C HIS A 408 -18.86 28.34 6.54
N PHE A 409 -18.10 27.67 5.69
CA PHE A 409 -17.62 26.29 5.85
C PHE A 409 -16.09 26.22 5.77
N GLY A 410 -15.51 25.15 6.32
CA GLY A 410 -14.06 24.95 6.42
C GLY A 410 -13.64 24.41 7.79
N PHE A 411 -12.48 23.77 7.84
CA PHE A 411 -11.89 23.24 9.07
C PHE A 411 -11.42 24.35 10.02
N SER A 412 -10.93 25.48 9.51
CA SER A 412 -10.58 26.64 10.33
C SER A 412 -11.82 27.22 11.01
N VAL A 413 -12.93 27.31 10.28
CA VAL A 413 -14.24 27.72 10.83
C VAL A 413 -14.69 26.75 11.92
N GLN A 414 -14.60 25.44 11.67
CA GLN A 414 -14.91 24.42 12.67
C GLN A 414 -14.01 24.52 13.90
N LYS A 415 -12.70 24.73 13.72
CA LYS A 415 -11.75 24.94 14.82
C LYS A 415 -12.14 26.14 15.67
N THR A 416 -12.49 27.28 15.06
CA THR A 416 -12.95 28.47 15.82
C THR A 416 -14.18 28.15 16.67
N ILE A 417 -15.14 27.41 16.12
CA ILE A 417 -16.35 27.00 16.87
C ILE A 417 -15.97 26.04 18.00
N TYR A 418 -15.09 25.07 17.75
CA TYR A 418 -14.64 24.09 18.73
C TYR A 418 -13.92 24.75 19.93
N LEU A 419 -13.08 25.75 19.67
CA LEU A 419 -12.35 26.51 20.69
C LEU A 419 -13.19 27.60 21.37
N SER A 420 -14.42 27.85 20.90
CA SER A 420 -15.26 28.91 21.45
C SER A 420 -15.63 28.63 22.93
N PRO A 421 -15.90 29.67 23.75
CA PRO A 421 -16.34 29.48 25.14
C PRO A 421 -17.60 28.63 25.28
N LYS A 422 -18.45 28.60 24.26
CA LYS A 422 -19.70 27.81 24.23
C LYS A 422 -19.41 26.30 24.15
N VAL A 423 -18.44 25.91 23.32
CA VAL A 423 -18.01 24.51 23.20
C VAL A 423 -17.01 24.15 24.30
N GLY A 424 -15.92 24.91 24.42
CA GLY A 424 -14.84 24.70 25.40
C GLY A 424 -13.89 23.56 25.01
N GLY A 425 -13.69 23.32 23.71
CA GLY A 425 -12.72 22.35 23.22
C GLY A 425 -11.29 22.87 23.31
N ASN A 426 -10.33 21.95 23.37
CA ASN A 426 -8.89 22.23 23.36
C ASN A 426 -8.25 21.60 22.12
N ALA A 427 -7.35 22.32 21.45
CA ALA A 427 -6.61 21.82 20.29
C ALA A 427 -5.26 21.19 20.72
N ASP A 428 -5.31 20.28 21.69
CA ASP A 428 -4.14 19.61 22.28
C ASP A 428 -3.88 18.20 21.68
N GLY A 429 -4.63 17.84 20.63
CA GLY A 429 -4.55 16.52 20.00
C GLY A 429 -5.19 15.40 20.82
N GLN A 430 -5.96 15.74 21.87
CA GLN A 430 -6.71 14.77 22.66
C GLN A 430 -8.21 14.86 22.38
N TYR A 431 -8.85 13.69 22.36
CA TYR A 431 -10.30 13.62 22.18
C TYR A 431 -11.02 13.94 23.49
N ASP A 432 -11.82 15.01 23.49
CA ASP A 432 -12.76 15.31 24.58
C ASP A 432 -14.22 15.11 24.14
N LYS A 433 -14.85 14.07 24.71
CA LYS A 433 -16.22 13.68 24.35
C LYS A 433 -17.26 14.78 24.63
N ARG A 434 -17.06 15.58 25.67
CA ARG A 434 -18.04 16.59 26.11
C ARG A 434 -18.04 17.78 25.14
N SER A 435 -16.87 18.31 24.85
CA SER A 435 -16.65 19.39 23.89
C SER A 435 -17.00 18.93 22.49
N TRP A 436 -16.67 17.70 22.11
CA TRP A 436 -17.12 17.13 20.83
C TRP A 436 -18.64 17.12 20.68
N ASN A 437 -19.38 16.64 21.68
CA ASN A 437 -20.84 16.62 21.62
C ASN A 437 -21.44 18.03 21.51
N LYS A 438 -20.91 19.00 22.24
CA LYS A 438 -21.35 20.41 22.14
C LYS A 438 -21.05 20.99 20.76
N PHE A 439 -19.86 20.70 20.23
CA PHE A 439 -19.47 21.09 18.87
C PHE A 439 -20.45 20.52 17.84
N CYS A 440 -20.77 19.23 17.91
CA CYS A 440 -21.74 18.61 17.01
C CYS A 440 -23.13 19.25 17.06
N HIS A 441 -23.58 19.73 18.23
CA HIS A 441 -24.83 20.50 18.32
C HIS A 441 -24.67 21.88 17.64
N GLU A 442 -23.54 22.55 17.88
CA GLU A 442 -23.33 23.91 17.38
C GLU A 442 -23.19 23.98 15.87
N VAL A 443 -22.52 23.02 15.26
CA VAL A 443 -22.44 22.91 13.79
C VAL A 443 -23.68 22.24 13.19
N GLY A 444 -24.65 21.81 14.00
CA GLY A 444 -25.91 21.23 13.52
C GLY A 444 -25.83 19.77 13.05
N TRP A 445 -24.79 19.02 13.43
CA TRP A 445 -24.69 17.60 13.12
C TRP A 445 -25.53 16.72 14.02
N LEU A 446 -25.79 17.14 15.26
CA LEU A 446 -26.54 16.39 16.24
C LEU A 446 -27.87 17.11 16.54
N LEU A 447 -28.97 16.55 16.04
CA LEU A 447 -30.32 17.07 16.23
C LEU A 447 -31.23 15.95 16.75
N ASN A 448 -31.91 16.16 17.89
CA ASN A 448 -32.77 15.15 18.53
C ASN A 448 -32.10 13.78 18.71
N SER A 449 -30.83 13.77 19.13
CA SER A 449 -30.01 12.55 19.29
C SER A 449 -29.78 11.75 18.00
N GLN A 450 -30.10 12.32 16.83
CA GLN A 450 -29.81 11.75 15.52
C GLN A 450 -28.76 12.59 14.81
N PHE A 451 -27.81 11.91 14.17
CA PHE A 451 -26.85 12.57 13.32
C PHE A 451 -27.46 12.85 11.95
N ARG A 452 -27.50 14.12 11.53
CA ARG A 452 -27.98 14.53 10.20
C ARG A 452 -27.00 15.49 9.54
N VAL A 453 -26.94 15.46 8.21
CA VAL A 453 -26.15 16.39 7.39
C VAL A 453 -27.09 17.02 6.39
N THR A 454 -26.97 18.33 6.23
CA THR A 454 -27.67 19.11 5.21
C THR A 454 -26.65 19.79 4.32
N TYR A 455 -26.71 19.48 3.03
CA TYR A 455 -25.75 19.92 2.02
C TYR A 455 -26.23 21.19 1.33
N ASN A 456 -26.41 22.26 2.09
CA ASN A 456 -26.73 23.59 1.56
C ASN A 456 -26.28 24.69 2.53
N THR A 457 -26.32 25.94 2.07
CA THR A 457 -25.86 27.12 2.81
C THR A 457 -26.81 27.56 3.95
N THR A 458 -28.00 26.96 4.06
CA THR A 458 -28.90 27.21 5.22
C THR A 458 -28.45 26.46 6.48
N SER A 459 -27.52 25.51 6.33
CA SER A 459 -26.89 24.82 7.45
C SER A 459 -26.09 25.80 8.33
N PRO A 460 -25.92 25.50 9.64
CA PRO A 460 -25.12 26.34 10.54
C PRO A 460 -23.67 26.54 10.07
N LYS A 461 -23.04 27.61 10.56
CA LYS A 461 -21.62 27.87 10.30
C LYS A 461 -20.77 26.68 10.77
N GLY A 462 -19.79 26.28 9.96
CA GLY A 462 -18.93 25.12 10.23
C GLY A 462 -19.59 23.74 10.01
N HIS A 463 -20.79 23.66 9.46
CA HIS A 463 -21.47 22.38 9.19
C HIS A 463 -20.72 21.48 8.21
N LEU A 464 -19.91 22.03 7.32
CA LEU A 464 -19.10 21.28 6.36
C LEU A 464 -17.63 21.74 6.41
N PRO A 465 -16.67 20.90 6.01
CA PRO A 465 -16.84 19.48 5.64
C PRO A 465 -17.02 18.55 6.86
N ARG A 466 -17.71 17.43 6.70
CA ARG A 466 -17.98 16.44 7.76
C ARG A 466 -17.41 15.06 7.47
N TRP A 467 -17.29 14.67 6.19
CA TRP A 467 -16.92 13.33 5.73
C TRP A 467 -17.99 12.28 6.10
N ARG A 468 -18.84 11.95 5.13
CA ARG A 468 -19.93 10.96 5.24
C ARG A 468 -19.46 9.63 5.87
N GLN A 469 -20.02 9.26 7.04
CA GLN A 469 -20.05 7.95 7.72
C GLN A 469 -18.87 6.94 7.59
N LYS A 470 -17.63 7.38 7.30
CA LYS A 470 -16.45 6.51 7.16
C LYS A 470 -15.28 6.92 8.09
N GLY A 471 -15.59 7.58 9.21
CA GLY A 471 -14.63 7.96 10.26
C GLY A 471 -15.18 7.68 11.66
N ILE A 472 -14.31 7.36 12.63
CA ILE A 472 -14.73 7.12 14.01
C ILE A 472 -15.26 8.43 14.59
N ILE A 473 -16.35 8.37 15.36
CA ILE A 473 -16.98 9.54 15.99
C ILE A 473 -15.93 10.31 16.80
N GLY A 474 -15.65 11.58 16.46
CA GLY A 474 -14.77 12.44 17.24
C GLY A 474 -13.46 12.87 16.57
N GLU A 475 -13.11 12.24 15.45
CA GLU A 475 -11.75 12.32 14.91
C GLU A 475 -11.39 13.66 14.25
N ILE A 476 -12.35 14.40 13.69
CA ILE A 476 -12.10 15.72 13.07
C ILE A 476 -11.44 16.69 14.06
N SER A 477 -11.77 16.62 15.36
CA SER A 477 -11.19 17.54 16.34
C SER A 477 -9.68 17.38 16.50
N LEU A 478 -9.13 16.21 16.14
CA LEU A 478 -7.68 15.97 16.17
C LEU A 478 -6.96 16.79 15.09
N LEU A 479 -7.61 17.14 13.98
CA LEU A 479 -7.02 18.05 12.99
C LEU A 479 -6.82 19.46 13.55
N PHE A 480 -7.61 19.86 14.53
CA PHE A 480 -7.57 21.23 15.04
C PHE A 480 -6.25 21.55 15.76
N SER A 481 -5.48 20.55 16.23
CA SER A 481 -4.11 20.76 16.70
C SER A 481 -3.11 21.09 15.60
N HIS A 482 -3.42 20.73 14.34
CA HIS A 482 -2.52 20.91 13.18
C HIS A 482 -2.82 22.13 12.32
N ILE A 483 -4.05 22.63 12.36
CA ILE A 483 -4.40 23.89 11.68
C ILE A 483 -3.67 25.02 12.41
N GLN A 484 -2.54 25.49 11.88
CA GLN A 484 -1.91 26.69 12.41
C GLN A 484 -2.89 27.85 12.24
N ALA A 485 -3.31 28.43 13.36
CA ALA A 485 -4.12 29.64 13.39
C ALA A 485 -3.17 30.84 13.28
N SER A 486 -2.52 31.02 12.12
CA SER A 486 -1.77 32.25 11.78
C SER A 486 -1.03 32.11 10.44
N GLU A 487 -1.73 32.24 9.33
CA GLU A 487 -1.27 32.93 8.11
C GLU A 487 -2.51 33.48 7.38
N LEU A 488 -3.14 34.48 8.01
CA LEU A 488 -3.92 35.54 7.38
C LEU A 488 -3.63 36.83 8.15
#